data_AF-A0A0F8Z3L7-F1
#
_entry.id   AF-A0A0F8Z3L7-F1
#
_cell.length_a   1.000
_cell.length_b   1.000
_cell.length_c   1.000
_cell.angle_alpha   90.00
_cell.angle_beta   90.00
_cell.angle_gamma   90.00
#
_symmetry.space_group_name_H-M   'P 1'
#
loop_
_entity.id
_entity.type
_entity.pdbx_description
1 polymer ?
#
loop_
_entity_poly.entity_id
_entity_poly.type
_entity_poly.pdbx_seq_one_letter_code
_entity_poly.pdbx_strand_id
1 'polypeptide(L)'
;MSAFKQITVKELEVQIALGSLSDDMKVKLAYNPNTPKRVLTKLSRDENCNVRYYVARNPDTPKEVLKKLSKDEDWFVRGRVANNPNTPKEVLTILSEDKNAVIRYRVAKNPNTPKEVLKKLSKDKQL
;
A
#
# COMPACT_ATOMS: atom_id res chain seq x y z
N MET A 1 -28.62 -16.09 -18.46
CA MET A 1 -27.59 -15.13 -18.91
C MET A 1 -28.25 -13.75 -18.88
N SER A 2 -27.75 -12.68 -18.27
CA SER A 2 -26.42 -12.32 -17.81
C SER A 2 -26.59 -11.34 -16.64
N ALA A 3 -25.88 -11.57 -15.55
CA ALA A 3 -25.88 -10.71 -14.36
C ALA A 3 -24.90 -9.55 -14.56
N PHE A 4 -25.39 -8.40 -15.01
CA PHE A 4 -24.64 -7.15 -14.91
C PHE A 4 -24.92 -6.52 -13.55
N LYS A 5 -23.99 -6.75 -12.62
CA LYS A 5 -23.95 -6.13 -11.29
C LYS A 5 -23.79 -4.62 -11.47
N GLN A 6 -24.78 -3.82 -11.03
CA GLN A 6 -24.76 -2.36 -11.09
C GLN A 6 -23.49 -1.79 -10.45
N ILE A 7 -22.61 -1.22 -11.27
CA ILE A 7 -21.60 -0.26 -10.83
C ILE A 7 -22.38 1.00 -10.44
N THR A 8 -22.41 1.35 -9.16
CA THR A 8 -23.17 2.53 -8.69
C THR A 8 -22.61 3.80 -9.33
N VAL A 9 -23.45 4.76 -9.71
CA VAL A 9 -23.06 6.04 -10.38
C VAL A 9 -21.87 6.74 -9.69
N LYS A 10 -21.82 6.65 -8.36
CA LYS A 10 -20.75 7.18 -7.50
C LYS A 10 -19.37 6.54 -7.72
N GLU A 11 -19.29 5.36 -8.36
CA GLU A 11 -18.05 4.71 -8.78
C GLU A 11 -17.53 5.29 -10.09
N LEU A 12 -18.43 5.51 -11.04
CA LEU A 12 -18.12 6.10 -12.32
C LEU A 12 -17.64 7.55 -12.16
N GLU A 13 -18.31 8.33 -11.32
CA GLU A 13 -17.92 9.73 -11.05
C GLU A 13 -16.52 9.83 -10.45
N VAL A 14 -16.17 8.96 -9.50
CA VAL A 14 -14.83 8.94 -8.92
C VAL A 14 -13.81 8.44 -9.94
N GLN A 15 -14.17 7.48 -10.78
CA GLN A 15 -13.29 7.00 -11.84
C GLN A 15 -13.00 8.05 -12.90
N ILE A 16 -14.00 8.85 -13.29
CA ILE A 16 -13.88 9.97 -14.22
C ILE A 16 -13.07 11.09 -13.57
N ALA A 17 -13.40 11.47 -12.34
CA ALA A 17 -12.69 12.50 -11.60
C ALA A 17 -11.20 12.18 -11.48
N LEU A 18 -10.83 10.94 -11.14
CA LEU A 18 -9.42 10.52 -11.01
C LEU A 18 -8.58 10.75 -12.28
N GLY A 19 -9.19 10.73 -13.47
CA GLY A 19 -8.50 11.03 -14.72
C GLY A 19 -8.28 12.54 -14.96
N SER A 20 -9.07 13.39 -14.32
CA SER A 20 -8.98 14.85 -14.41
C SER A 20 -8.40 15.53 -13.15
N LEU A 21 -8.10 14.76 -12.09
CA LEU A 21 -7.52 15.29 -10.85
C LEU A 21 -6.04 15.62 -11.03
N SER A 22 -5.63 16.76 -10.46
CA SER A 22 -4.21 17.04 -10.27
C SER A 22 -3.57 16.06 -9.29
N ASP A 23 -2.26 15.88 -9.38
CA ASP A 23 -1.51 14.99 -8.48
C ASP A 23 -1.67 15.37 -7.00
N ASP A 24 -1.77 16.66 -6.69
CA ASP A 24 -2.03 17.15 -5.32
C ASP A 24 -3.40 16.65 -4.80
N MET A 25 -4.45 16.72 -5.63
CA MET A 25 -5.77 16.20 -5.25
C MET A 25 -5.75 14.68 -5.08
N LYS A 26 -5.05 13.95 -5.95
CA LYS A 26 -4.88 12.50 -5.82
C LYS A 26 -4.13 12.13 -4.53
N VAL A 27 -3.08 12.87 -4.18
CA VAL A 27 -2.34 12.71 -2.92
C VAL A 27 -3.25 12.95 -1.72
N LYS A 28 -4.06 14.03 -1.73
CA LYS A 28 -5.03 14.32 -0.66
C LYS A 28 -6.05 13.20 -0.48
N LEU A 29 -6.56 12.64 -1.58
CA LEU A 29 -7.44 11.47 -1.53
C LEU A 29 -6.72 10.24 -0.99
N ALA A 30 -5.52 9.94 -1.47
CA ALA A 30 -4.72 8.80 -1.01
C ALA A 30 -4.41 8.90 0.50
N TYR A 31 -4.17 10.11 1.01
CA TYR A 31 -3.85 10.36 2.41
C TYR A 31 -5.07 10.28 3.35
N ASN A 32 -6.27 10.61 2.88
CA ASN A 32 -7.47 10.66 3.71
C ASN A 32 -7.89 9.24 4.16
N PRO A 33 -7.95 8.94 5.47
CA PRO A 33 -8.31 7.61 5.99
C PRO A 33 -9.76 7.21 5.64
N ASN A 34 -10.64 8.16 5.35
CA ASN A 34 -12.02 7.89 4.95
C ASN A 34 -12.19 7.64 3.44
N THR A 35 -11.11 7.63 2.68
CA THR A 35 -11.17 7.40 1.23
C THR A 35 -11.64 5.98 0.95
N PRO A 36 -12.70 5.80 0.14
CA PRO A 36 -13.23 4.46 -0.11
C PRO A 36 -12.17 3.53 -0.72
N LYS A 37 -12.13 2.28 -0.27
CA LYS A 37 -11.14 1.25 -0.68
C LYS A 37 -10.99 1.09 -2.20
N ARG A 38 -12.09 1.25 -2.95
CA ARG A 38 -12.09 1.22 -4.42
C ARG A 38 -11.26 2.34 -5.05
N VAL A 39 -11.27 3.52 -4.43
CA VAL A 39 -10.49 4.71 -4.86
C VAL A 39 -9.02 4.47 -4.57
N LEU A 40 -8.68 3.99 -3.37
CA LEU A 40 -7.30 3.58 -3.02
C LEU A 40 -6.77 2.52 -4.00
N THR A 41 -7.61 1.56 -4.39
CA THR A 41 -7.25 0.51 -5.37
C THR A 41 -6.95 1.08 -6.76
N LYS A 42 -7.66 2.15 -7.18
CA LYS A 42 -7.38 2.83 -8.45
C LYS A 42 -6.12 3.70 -8.36
N LEU A 43 -5.99 4.48 -7.29
CA LEU A 43 -4.82 5.33 -7.01
C LEU A 43 -3.52 4.52 -6.82
N SER A 44 -3.60 3.26 -6.40
CA SER A 44 -2.41 2.41 -6.25
C SER A 44 -1.70 2.08 -7.57
N ARG A 45 -2.29 2.48 -8.70
CA ARG A 45 -1.76 2.26 -10.06
C ARG A 45 -1.30 3.56 -10.71
N ASP A 46 -1.35 4.67 -9.98
CA ASP A 46 -0.95 5.97 -10.49
C ASP A 46 0.55 6.00 -10.81
N GLU A 47 0.92 6.68 -11.88
CA GLU A 47 2.31 6.78 -12.33
C GLU A 47 3.16 7.58 -11.34
N ASN A 48 2.55 8.52 -10.62
CA ASN A 48 3.22 9.31 -9.59
C ASN A 48 3.46 8.47 -8.33
N CYS A 49 4.73 8.20 -8.02
CA CYS A 49 5.10 7.41 -6.84
C CYS A 49 4.64 8.05 -5.51
N ASN A 50 4.46 9.38 -5.44
CA ASN A 50 3.90 10.03 -4.25
C ASN A 50 2.45 9.60 -4.00
N VAL A 51 1.64 9.48 -5.05
CA VAL A 51 0.26 9.00 -4.93
C VAL A 51 0.28 7.56 -4.40
N ARG A 52 1.08 6.67 -4.99
CA ARG A 52 1.22 5.27 -4.54
C ARG A 52 1.76 5.18 -3.11
N TYR A 53 2.68 6.05 -2.73
CA TYR A 53 3.23 6.15 -1.38
C TYR A 53 2.16 6.48 -0.35
N TYR A 54 1.28 7.46 -0.64
CA TYR A 54 0.19 7.81 0.27
C TYR A 54 -0.88 6.72 0.32
N VAL A 55 -1.12 6.00 -0.78
CA VAL A 55 -1.95 4.79 -0.76
C VAL A 55 -1.32 3.74 0.15
N ALA A 56 -0.04 3.41 0.01
CA ALA A 56 0.63 2.46 0.89
C ALA A 56 0.62 2.87 2.37
N ARG A 57 0.65 4.19 2.66
CA ARG A 57 0.60 4.73 4.03
C ARG A 57 -0.81 4.69 4.65
N ASN A 58 -1.87 4.75 3.84
CA ASN A 58 -3.23 4.87 4.35
C ASN A 58 -3.63 3.61 5.14
N PRO A 59 -4.09 3.75 6.41
CA PRO A 59 -4.41 2.60 7.25
C PRO A 59 -5.54 1.76 6.64
N ASP A 60 -6.45 2.32 5.85
CA ASP A 60 -7.58 1.59 5.26
C ASP A 60 -7.27 0.92 3.92
N THR A 61 -6.01 0.99 3.47
CA THR A 61 -5.59 0.37 2.22
C THR A 61 -5.81 -1.14 2.23
N PRO A 62 -6.53 -1.68 1.23
CA PRO A 62 -6.80 -3.11 1.15
C PRO A 62 -5.53 -3.96 1.14
N LYS A 63 -5.59 -5.13 1.79
CA LYS A 63 -4.47 -6.09 1.86
C LYS A 63 -3.92 -6.46 0.48
N GLU A 64 -4.79 -6.67 -0.52
CA GLU A 64 -4.38 -6.97 -1.90
C GLU A 64 -3.64 -5.80 -2.57
N VAL A 65 -4.00 -4.56 -2.23
CA VAL A 65 -3.29 -3.37 -2.71
C VAL A 65 -1.91 -3.30 -2.05
N LEU A 66 -1.81 -3.54 -0.74
CA LEU A 66 -0.53 -3.61 -0.03
C LEU A 66 0.38 -4.72 -0.59
N LYS A 67 -0.18 -5.88 -0.92
CA LYS A 67 0.56 -6.99 -1.57
C LYS A 67 1.07 -6.63 -2.96
N LYS A 68 0.34 -5.80 -3.72
CA LYS A 68 0.83 -5.27 -5.00
C LYS A 68 1.94 -4.23 -4.79
N LEU A 69 1.71 -3.25 -3.92
CA LEU A 69 2.66 -2.19 -3.62
C LEU A 69 3.92 -2.66 -2.89
N SER A 70 3.92 -3.86 -2.29
CA SER A 70 5.15 -4.45 -1.74
C SER A 70 6.19 -4.79 -2.81
N LYS A 71 5.79 -4.79 -4.08
CA LYS A 71 6.65 -5.01 -5.25
C LYS A 71 6.89 -3.72 -6.04
N ASP A 72 6.49 -2.57 -5.51
CA ASP A 72 6.68 -1.28 -6.17
C ASP A 72 8.17 -1.03 -6.46
N GLU A 73 8.47 -0.39 -7.58
CA GLU A 73 9.84 -0.04 -7.96
C GLU A 73 10.46 0.95 -6.95
N ASP A 74 9.64 1.84 -6.40
CA ASP A 74 10.05 2.86 -5.45
C ASP A 74 10.13 2.27 -4.03
N TRP A 75 11.33 2.35 -3.44
CA TRP A 75 11.57 1.82 -2.10
C TRP A 75 10.85 2.61 -1.00
N PHE A 76 10.51 3.88 -1.21
CA PHE A 76 9.67 4.64 -0.28
C PHE A 76 8.27 4.06 -0.22
N VAL A 77 7.70 3.65 -1.36
CA VAL A 77 6.38 3.00 -1.43
C VAL A 77 6.43 1.65 -0.71
N ARG A 78 7.39 0.77 -1.06
CA ARG A 78 7.56 -0.53 -0.37
C ARG A 78 7.78 -0.36 1.13
N GLY A 79 8.53 0.67 1.53
CA GLY A 79 8.76 1.01 2.93
C GLY A 79 7.49 1.45 3.65
N ARG A 80 6.54 2.13 2.98
CA ARG A 80 5.23 2.43 3.57
C ARG A 80 4.35 1.21 3.69
N VAL A 81 4.43 0.26 2.75
CA VAL A 81 3.80 -1.06 2.92
C VAL A 81 4.36 -1.76 4.16
N ALA A 82 5.68 -1.82 4.34
CA ALA A 82 6.27 -2.43 5.54
C ALA A 82 5.79 -1.77 6.85
N ASN A 83 5.52 -0.46 6.85
CA ASN A 83 5.09 0.28 8.02
C ASN A 83 3.57 0.21 8.29
N ASN A 84 2.76 -0.15 7.29
CA ASN A 84 1.31 -0.09 7.40
C ASN A 84 0.77 -1.19 8.35
N PRO A 85 -0.09 -0.84 9.34
CA PRO A 85 -0.63 -1.78 10.32
C PRO A 85 -1.61 -2.81 9.74
N ASN A 86 -2.06 -2.65 8.49
CA ASN A 86 -2.90 -3.62 7.79
C ASN A 86 -2.12 -4.54 6.84
N THR A 87 -0.79 -4.41 6.79
CA THR A 87 0.06 -5.25 5.95
C THR A 87 -0.02 -6.72 6.37
N PRO A 88 -0.38 -7.63 5.44
CA PRO A 88 -0.43 -9.06 5.73
C PRO A 88 0.92 -9.64 6.17
N LYS A 89 0.89 -10.65 7.04
CA LYS A 89 2.07 -11.38 7.51
C LYS A 89 2.93 -11.90 6.36
N GLU A 90 2.31 -12.49 5.33
CA GLU A 90 3.01 -12.99 4.14
C GLU A 90 3.79 -11.90 3.40
N VAL A 91 3.24 -10.67 3.35
CA VAL A 91 3.91 -9.52 2.73
C VAL A 91 5.08 -9.05 3.58
N LEU A 92 4.93 -9.03 4.91
CA LEU A 92 6.03 -8.72 5.84
C LEU A 92 7.17 -9.73 5.74
N THR A 93 6.87 -11.02 5.57
CA THR A 93 7.88 -12.06 5.31
C THR A 93 8.62 -11.84 3.99
N ILE A 94 7.96 -11.33 2.95
CA ILE A 94 8.63 -10.99 1.68
C ILE A 94 9.52 -9.75 1.87
N LEU A 95 9.00 -8.70 2.52
CA LEU A 95 9.73 -7.44 2.73
C LEU A 95 10.88 -7.56 3.73
N SER A 96 10.93 -8.61 4.56
CA SER A 96 12.10 -8.89 5.41
C SER A 96 13.34 -9.27 4.62
N GLU A 97 13.19 -9.59 3.33
CA GLU A 97 14.29 -9.86 2.40
C GLU A 97 14.63 -8.67 1.50
N ASP A 98 13.99 -7.51 1.70
CA ASP A 98 14.24 -6.35 0.86
C ASP A 98 15.70 -5.91 0.96
N LYS A 99 16.32 -5.60 -0.18
CA LYS A 99 17.71 -5.12 -0.25
C LYS A 99 17.96 -3.87 0.60
N ASN A 100 16.92 -3.06 0.84
CA ASN A 100 17.02 -1.84 1.62
C ASN A 100 16.83 -2.11 3.13
N ALA A 101 17.86 -1.87 3.93
CA ALA A 101 17.84 -2.06 5.39
C ALA A 101 16.74 -1.24 6.08
N VAL A 102 16.37 -0.06 5.58
CA VAL A 102 15.28 0.75 6.14
C VAL A 102 13.93 0.04 6.01
N ILE A 103 13.72 -0.72 4.94
CA ILE A 103 12.49 -1.52 4.76
C ILE A 103 12.48 -2.66 5.76
N ARG A 104 13.59 -3.38 5.91
CA ARG A 104 13.71 -4.48 6.87
C ARG A 104 13.54 -4.00 8.32
N TYR A 105 14.05 -2.82 8.65
CA TYR A 105 13.81 -2.14 9.94
C TYR A 105 12.33 -1.85 10.16
N ARG A 106 11.63 -1.34 9.14
CA ARG A 106 10.19 -1.08 9.21
C ARG A 106 9.37 -2.36 9.37
N VAL A 107 9.80 -3.47 8.74
CA VAL A 107 9.22 -4.79 9.00
C VAL A 107 9.42 -5.17 10.47
N ALA A 108 10.63 -5.07 11.02
CA ALA A 108 10.87 -5.39 12.43
C ALA A 108 9.98 -4.59 13.40
N LYS A 109 9.64 -3.35 13.06
CA LYS A 109 8.75 -2.49 13.86
C LYS A 109 7.25 -2.69 13.64
N ASN A 110 6.85 -3.42 12.60
CA ASN A 110 5.43 -3.62 12.32
C ASN A 110 4.82 -4.60 13.34
N PRO A 111 3.71 -4.25 14.02
CA PRO A 111 3.11 -5.09 15.04
C PRO A 111 2.59 -6.44 14.52
N ASN A 112 2.34 -6.56 13.21
CA ASN A 112 1.92 -7.81 12.60
C ASN A 112 3.07 -8.72 12.19
N THR A 113 4.33 -8.32 12.36
CA THR A 113 5.47 -9.11 11.90
C THR A 113 5.54 -10.45 12.62
N PRO A 114 5.58 -11.58 11.89
CA PRO A 114 5.70 -12.89 12.50
C PRO A 114 6.96 -13.01 13.37
N LYS A 115 6.86 -13.72 14.50
CA LYS A 115 7.99 -13.95 15.42
C LYS A 115 9.22 -14.52 14.71
N GLU A 116 8.99 -15.38 13.72
CA GLU A 116 10.08 -16.06 13.01
C GLU A 116 10.82 -15.09 12.09
N VAL A 117 10.11 -14.11 11.53
CA VAL A 117 10.71 -12.99 10.80
C VAL A 117 11.50 -12.10 11.76
N LEU A 118 10.98 -11.79 12.95
CA LEU A 118 11.72 -11.01 13.96
C LEU A 118 13.02 -11.71 14.39
N LYS A 119 12.98 -13.03 14.64
CA LYS A 119 14.16 -13.84 14.98
C LYS A 119 15.19 -13.89 13.85
N LYS A 120 14.75 -13.80 12.60
CA LYS A 120 15.64 -13.66 11.45
C LYS A 120 16.29 -12.28 11.42
N LEU A 121 15.48 -11.23 11.52
CA LEU A 121 15.93 -9.84 11.47
C LEU A 121 16.84 -9.47 12.63
N SER A 122 16.70 -10.11 13.80
CA SER A 122 17.63 -9.91 14.94
C SER A 122 19.07 -10.38 14.66
N LYS A 123 19.30 -11.06 13.55
CA LYS A 123 20.62 -11.51 13.09
C LYS A 123 21.13 -10.73 11.87
N ASP A 124 20.33 -9.78 11.39
CA ASP A 124 20.70 -8.91 10.27
C ASP A 124 21.72 -7.88 10.75
N LYS A 125 22.93 -7.90 10.17
CA LYS A 125 24.03 -7.02 10.58
C LYS A 125 23.87 -5.57 10.12
N GLN A 126 22.89 -5.29 9.26
CA GLN A 126 22.61 -3.95 8.74
C GLN A 126 21.42 -3.27 9.45
N LEU A 127 20.81 -3.94 10.43
CA LEU A 127 19.74 -3.41 11.29
C LEU A 127 20.28 -3.03 12.67
#